data_AF-A0A8H6Y2K2-F1
#
_entry.id   AF-A0A8H6Y2K2-F1
#
_cell.length_a   1.000
_cell.length_b   1.000
_cell.length_c   1.000
_cell.angle_alpha   90.00
_cell.angle_beta   90.00
_cell.angle_gamma   90.00
#
_symmetry.space_group_name_H-M   'P 1'
#
loop_
_entity.id
_entity.type
_entity.pdbx_description
1 polymer ?
#
loop_
_entity_poly.entity_id
_entity_poly.type
_entity_poly.pdbx_seq_one_letter_code
_entity_poly.pdbx_strand_id
1 'polypeptide(L)'
;MSDGTLFGPPSPHSEETLHEIHFPPRISLLRRIGRAAFATAERALVVAGFGLLLSGIVVYTGGCRQHYINGCLAHLIKGGIFWVYGLVSFARFLGWCSELGWSWNRAPSSRYPTAEMVESTVIFLYGATNTWMERFGANPGDPFTTKEIQHIGIAVMFLVRLVGMAIESKTIRKWLAALAVDTSESVSEPENYTSSFNPFPALVIGVTGSVMAAHFQTYLFQVQIHALWGNLLLAFAILRCLTYFFLWVAPPRSTLPSRPPTEALGSFFLACGGLSFIFSTEEVTIMAMRRGRDDIMMFAVTAVAITCLAFCWTIGVVAFNGWLKTRTKRAVPYHNSA
;
A
#
# COMPACT_ATOMS: atom_id res chain seq x y z
N MET A 1 2.12 11.23 79.44
CA MET A 1 3.43 11.20 78.75
C MET A 1 3.77 9.75 78.59
N SER A 2 3.62 9.23 77.36
CA SER A 2 3.63 7.80 77.06
C SER A 2 4.88 7.51 76.23
N ASP A 3 5.78 6.73 76.80
CA ASP A 3 6.97 6.23 76.13
C ASP A 3 6.55 5.21 75.06
N GLY A 4 6.86 5.54 73.80
CA GLY A 4 6.59 4.69 72.64
C GLY A 4 7.70 3.65 72.47
N THR A 5 7.32 2.39 72.61
CA THR A 5 8.15 1.21 72.37
C THR A 5 8.61 1.13 70.90
N LEU A 6 9.91 1.26 70.69
CA LEU A 6 10.65 0.70 69.56
C LEU A 6 10.52 -0.82 69.61
N PHE A 7 10.01 -1.46 68.54
CA PHE A 7 10.23 -2.83 68.04
C PHE A 7 9.01 -3.26 67.22
N GLY A 8 9.00 -2.91 65.93
CA GLY A 8 8.14 -3.50 64.90
C GLY A 8 9.00 -4.31 63.93
N PRO A 9 8.49 -5.40 63.31
CA PRO A 9 9.26 -6.25 62.42
C PRO A 9 9.70 -5.51 61.14
N PRO A 10 10.84 -5.86 60.52
CA PRO A 10 11.28 -5.22 59.28
C PRO A 10 10.30 -5.53 58.15
N SER A 11 9.93 -4.51 57.38
CA SER A 11 9.17 -4.68 56.13
C SER A 11 9.96 -5.54 55.14
N PRO A 12 9.34 -6.51 54.45
CA PRO A 12 9.97 -7.20 53.34
C PRO A 12 9.84 -6.32 52.09
N HIS A 13 10.69 -5.32 51.97
CA HIS A 13 10.83 -4.56 50.73
C HIS A 13 12.30 -4.53 50.30
N SER A 14 12.52 -5.02 49.08
CA SER A 14 13.64 -4.73 48.18
C SER A 14 14.67 -5.82 47.92
N GLU A 15 14.26 -7.09 47.76
CA GLU A 15 15.12 -8.12 47.11
C GLU A 15 14.43 -8.97 46.02
N GLU A 16 13.29 -8.54 45.48
CA GLU A 16 12.64 -9.18 44.32
C GLU A 16 12.41 -8.21 43.16
N THR A 17 13.49 -7.72 42.53
CA THR A 17 13.41 -7.23 41.14
C THR A 17 14.79 -7.18 40.47
N LEU A 18 15.59 -8.24 40.63
CA LEU A 18 16.55 -8.55 39.58
C LEU A 18 15.74 -9.07 38.39
N HIS A 19 15.36 -8.14 37.52
CA HIS A 19 14.90 -8.47 36.18
C HIS A 19 15.92 -9.44 35.56
N GLU A 20 15.54 -10.72 35.44
CA GLU A 20 16.17 -11.60 34.49
C GLU A 20 16.08 -10.92 33.13
N ILE A 21 17.20 -10.35 32.68
CA ILE A 21 17.38 -9.90 31.31
C ILE A 21 17.42 -11.18 30.49
N HIS A 22 16.24 -11.69 30.12
CA HIS A 22 16.10 -12.69 29.08
C HIS A 22 16.58 -12.03 27.78
N PHE A 23 17.87 -12.16 27.49
CA PHE A 23 18.39 -11.89 26.16
C PHE A 23 17.65 -12.84 25.22
N PRO A 24 16.85 -12.33 24.27
CA PRO A 24 16.18 -13.21 23.32
C PRO A 24 17.27 -14.03 22.63
N PRO A 25 17.09 -15.35 22.48
CA PRO A 25 18.10 -16.20 21.87
C PRO A 25 18.50 -15.57 20.53
N ARG A 26 19.81 -15.43 20.27
CA ARG A 26 20.32 -14.95 18.97
C ARG A 26 19.77 -15.89 17.90
N ILE A 27 18.63 -15.53 17.31
CA ILE A 27 18.05 -16.26 16.19
C ILE A 27 19.11 -16.22 15.10
N SER A 28 19.55 -17.40 14.66
CA SER A 28 20.54 -17.48 13.58
C SER A 28 20.04 -16.67 12.38
N LEU A 29 20.95 -15.95 11.71
CA LEU A 29 20.62 -15.16 10.51
C LEU A 29 19.83 -16.01 9.52
N LEU A 30 20.19 -17.29 9.39
CA LEU A 30 19.54 -18.28 8.55
C LEU A 30 18.07 -18.53 8.94
N ARG A 31 17.76 -18.66 10.24
CA ARG A 31 16.38 -18.79 10.73
C ARG A 31 15.58 -17.50 10.52
N ARG A 32 16.21 -16.32 10.61
CA ARG A 32 15.55 -15.04 10.31
C ARG A 32 15.23 -14.89 8.82
N ILE A 33 16.19 -15.23 7.95
CA ILE A 33 16.01 -15.26 6.49
C ILE A 33 14.93 -16.28 6.14
N GLY A 34 14.97 -17.50 6.69
CA GLY A 34 13.97 -18.53 6.44
C GLY A 34 12.55 -18.10 6.83
N ARG A 35 12.37 -17.47 8.01
CA ARG A 35 11.08 -16.91 8.42
C ARG A 35 10.61 -15.80 7.48
N ALA A 36 11.50 -14.91 7.07
CA ALA A 36 11.17 -13.83 6.14
C ALA A 36 10.77 -14.39 4.77
N ALA A 37 11.55 -15.32 4.21
CA ALA A 37 11.27 -15.97 2.94
C ALA A 37 9.93 -16.71 2.96
N PHE A 38 9.66 -17.50 4.01
CA PHE A 38 8.41 -18.21 4.20
C PHE A 38 7.22 -17.24 4.26
N ALA A 39 7.31 -16.19 5.09
CA ALA A 39 6.25 -15.21 5.23
C ALA A 39 6.03 -14.38 3.94
N THR A 40 7.08 -14.13 3.16
CA THR A 40 6.98 -13.50 1.84
C THR A 40 6.31 -14.44 0.85
N ALA A 41 6.69 -15.72 0.82
CA ALA A 41 6.09 -16.72 -0.06
C ALA A 41 4.59 -16.90 0.21
N GLU A 42 4.17 -17.00 1.48
CA GLU A 42 2.74 -17.08 1.85
C GLU A 42 1.94 -15.89 1.31
N ARG A 43 2.48 -14.67 1.42
CA ARG A 43 1.82 -13.47 0.87
C ARG A 43 1.84 -13.45 -0.65
N ALA A 44 2.92 -13.92 -1.27
CA ALA A 44 3.03 -14.03 -2.72
C ALA A 44 2.02 -15.02 -3.31
N LEU A 45 1.62 -16.07 -2.58
CA LEU A 45 0.59 -17.02 -3.03
C LEU A 45 -0.76 -16.35 -3.26
N VAL A 46 -1.14 -15.35 -2.47
CA VAL A 46 -2.40 -14.61 -2.68
C VAL A 46 -2.36 -13.86 -4.01
N VAL A 47 -1.24 -13.20 -4.31
CA VAL A 47 -1.03 -12.48 -5.58
C VAL A 47 -0.92 -13.47 -6.75
N ALA A 48 -0.27 -14.62 -6.56
CA ALA A 48 -0.19 -15.68 -7.55
C ALA A 48 -1.57 -16.27 -7.87
N GLY A 49 -2.41 -16.49 -6.86
CA GLY A 49 -3.79 -16.93 -7.03
C GLY A 49 -4.62 -15.93 -7.84
N PHE A 50 -4.44 -14.62 -7.61
CA PHE A 50 -5.05 -13.58 -8.44
C PHE A 50 -4.53 -13.63 -9.89
N GLY A 51 -3.23 -13.82 -10.09
CA GLY A 51 -2.65 -14.01 -11.43
C GLY A 51 -3.20 -15.24 -12.16
N LEU A 52 -3.42 -16.35 -11.43
CA LEU A 52 -4.06 -17.56 -11.96
C LEU A 52 -5.52 -17.31 -12.33
N LEU A 53 -6.26 -16.54 -11.54
CA LEU A 53 -7.63 -16.15 -11.87
C LEU A 53 -7.68 -15.32 -13.16
N LEU A 54 -6.85 -14.27 -13.26
CA LEU A 54 -6.81 -13.41 -14.45
C LEU A 54 -6.39 -14.19 -15.70
N SER A 55 -5.34 -15.00 -15.60
CA SER A 55 -4.90 -15.85 -16.73
C SER A 55 -5.95 -16.89 -17.10
N GLY A 56 -6.64 -17.48 -16.12
CA GLY A 56 -7.77 -18.38 -16.35
C GLY A 56 -8.91 -17.71 -17.12
N ILE A 57 -9.26 -16.46 -16.78
CA ILE A 57 -10.27 -15.67 -17.51
C ILE A 57 -9.82 -15.44 -18.96
N VAL A 58 -8.56 -15.06 -19.19
CA VAL A 58 -8.00 -14.86 -20.53
C VAL A 58 -8.06 -16.15 -21.36
N VAL A 59 -7.65 -17.28 -20.78
CA VAL A 59 -7.69 -18.59 -21.45
C VAL A 59 -9.12 -19.01 -21.76
N TYR A 60 -10.04 -18.85 -20.80
CA TYR A 60 -11.45 -19.25 -20.95
C TYR A 60 -12.19 -18.42 -22.00
N THR A 61 -11.99 -17.10 -21.99
CA THR A 61 -12.64 -16.18 -22.95
C THR A 61 -11.98 -16.21 -24.33
N GLY A 62 -10.75 -16.69 -24.42
CA GLY A 62 -9.97 -16.69 -25.66
C GLY A 62 -9.47 -15.31 -26.10
N GLY A 63 -9.53 -14.31 -25.20
CA GLY A 63 -8.98 -12.97 -25.43
C GLY A 63 -7.46 -12.90 -25.29
N CYS A 64 -6.93 -11.69 -25.46
CA CYS A 64 -5.54 -11.28 -25.32
C CYS A 64 -4.59 -12.08 -26.21
N ARG A 65 -4.96 -12.29 -27.48
CA ARG A 65 -4.18 -13.05 -28.46
C ARG A 65 -3.56 -12.15 -29.51
N GLN A 66 -2.49 -12.63 -30.13
CA GLN A 66 -1.82 -11.96 -31.25
C GLN A 66 -1.41 -10.52 -30.89
N HIS A 67 -1.83 -9.53 -31.67
CA HIS A 67 -1.49 -8.12 -31.48
C HIS A 67 -2.02 -7.53 -30.17
N TYR A 68 -3.05 -8.13 -29.55
CA TYR A 68 -3.63 -7.65 -28.30
C TYR A 68 -2.85 -8.02 -27.03
N ILE A 69 -1.86 -8.91 -27.12
CA ILE A 69 -1.12 -9.44 -25.95
C ILE A 69 -0.54 -8.29 -25.10
N ASN A 70 0.22 -7.39 -25.71
CA ASN A 70 0.92 -6.33 -24.98
C ASN A 70 -0.06 -5.31 -24.36
N GLY A 71 -1.12 -4.95 -25.10
CA GLY A 71 -2.16 -4.05 -24.62
C GLY A 71 -2.96 -4.65 -23.46
N CYS A 72 -3.32 -5.93 -23.56
CA CYS A 72 -3.95 -6.67 -22.48
C CYS A 72 -3.06 -6.78 -21.24
N LEU A 73 -1.80 -7.21 -21.41
CA LEU A 73 -0.86 -7.34 -20.29
C LEU A 73 -0.70 -6.01 -19.55
N ALA A 74 -0.63 -4.89 -20.28
CA ALA A 74 -0.56 -3.57 -19.66
C ALA A 74 -1.78 -3.32 -18.75
N HIS A 75 -2.99 -3.58 -19.22
CA HIS A 75 -4.22 -3.36 -18.44
C HIS A 75 -4.36 -4.33 -17.27
N LEU A 76 -4.10 -5.62 -17.51
CA LEU A 76 -4.22 -6.68 -16.49
C LEU A 76 -3.18 -6.52 -15.38
N ILE A 77 -1.93 -6.23 -15.72
CA ILE A 77 -0.87 -6.04 -14.73
C ILE A 77 -1.05 -4.70 -14.01
N LYS A 78 -1.20 -3.58 -14.73
CA LYS A 78 -1.31 -2.24 -14.10
C LYS A 78 -2.60 -2.13 -13.28
N GLY A 79 -3.73 -2.51 -13.85
CA GLY A 79 -5.01 -2.53 -13.16
C GLY A 79 -5.01 -3.53 -11.99
N GLY A 80 -4.39 -4.69 -12.16
CA GLY A 80 -4.20 -5.68 -11.10
C GLY A 80 -3.36 -5.18 -9.93
N ILE A 81 -2.29 -4.42 -10.20
CA ILE A 81 -1.48 -3.78 -9.15
C ILE A 81 -2.34 -2.81 -8.34
N PHE A 82 -3.11 -1.93 -8.99
CA PHE A 82 -3.98 -0.98 -8.28
C PHE A 82 -5.11 -1.69 -7.52
N TRP A 83 -5.69 -2.74 -8.09
CA TRP A 83 -6.71 -3.57 -7.43
C TRP A 83 -6.18 -4.19 -6.14
N VAL A 84 -5.07 -4.94 -6.24
CA VAL A 84 -4.45 -5.60 -5.08
C VAL A 84 -3.96 -4.55 -4.07
N TYR A 85 -3.37 -3.45 -4.54
CA TYR A 85 -2.91 -2.38 -3.66
C TYR A 85 -4.05 -1.75 -2.88
N GLY A 86 -5.20 -1.46 -3.51
CA GLY A 86 -6.40 -0.95 -2.83
C GLY A 86 -6.91 -1.90 -1.75
N LEU A 87 -6.97 -3.21 -2.03
CA LEU A 87 -7.37 -4.22 -1.05
C LEU A 87 -6.37 -4.35 0.11
N VAL A 88 -5.06 -4.33 -0.18
CA VAL A 88 -3.99 -4.35 0.83
C VAL A 88 -4.07 -3.10 1.70
N SER A 89 -4.35 -1.93 1.11
CA SER A 89 -4.49 -0.66 1.82
C SER A 89 -5.70 -0.66 2.75
N PHE A 90 -6.82 -1.22 2.30
CA PHE A 90 -7.99 -1.42 3.14
C PHE A 90 -7.73 -2.43 4.28
N ALA A 91 -7.03 -3.52 3.99
CA ALA A 91 -6.62 -4.48 5.02
C ALA A 91 -5.68 -3.84 6.06
N ARG A 92 -4.77 -2.94 5.65
CA ARG A 92 -3.96 -2.12 6.56
C ARG A 92 -4.83 -1.22 7.44
N PHE A 93 -5.82 -0.55 6.86
CA PHE A 93 -6.81 0.23 7.63
C PHE A 93 -7.49 -0.63 8.70
N LEU A 94 -7.86 -1.88 8.40
CA LEU A 94 -8.48 -2.79 9.37
C LEU A 94 -7.54 -3.26 10.50
N GLY A 95 -6.21 -3.15 10.31
CA GLY A 95 -5.20 -3.54 11.29
C GLY A 95 -4.22 -4.63 10.81
N TRP A 96 -4.24 -5.01 9.53
CA TRP A 96 -3.27 -5.94 9.00
C TRP A 96 -1.85 -5.36 9.08
N CYS A 97 -0.89 -6.18 9.51
CA CYS A 97 0.51 -5.78 9.73
C CYS A 97 0.71 -4.64 10.75
N SER A 98 -0.19 -4.50 11.73
CA SER A 98 -0.01 -3.58 12.87
C SER A 98 1.28 -3.85 13.66
N GLU A 99 1.71 -5.11 13.72
CA GLU A 99 2.98 -5.54 14.34
C GLU A 99 4.23 -4.90 13.68
N LEU A 100 4.11 -4.45 12.42
CA LEU A 100 5.16 -3.76 11.67
C LEU A 100 4.99 -2.23 11.65
N GLY A 101 3.91 -1.69 12.22
CA GLY A 101 3.57 -0.27 12.12
C GLY A 101 2.90 0.13 10.80
N TRP A 102 2.36 -0.83 10.03
CA TRP A 102 1.80 -0.57 8.69
C TRP A 102 0.32 -0.19 8.73
N SER A 103 -0.36 -0.34 9.86
CA SER A 103 -1.79 -0.04 10.01
C SER A 103 -2.05 1.38 10.54
N TRP A 104 -1.27 2.35 10.05
CA TRP A 104 -1.34 3.76 10.48
C TRP A 104 -1.17 3.93 12.00
N ASN A 105 -0.36 3.06 12.61
CA ASN A 105 -0.12 2.98 14.04
C ASN A 105 1.35 3.24 14.35
N ARG A 106 1.66 3.56 15.61
CA ARG A 106 3.04 3.70 16.05
C ARG A 106 3.76 2.35 15.91
N ALA A 107 4.87 2.34 15.18
CA ALA A 107 5.67 1.13 15.02
C ALA A 107 6.22 0.65 16.37
N PRO A 108 6.04 -0.63 16.75
CA PRO A 108 6.51 -1.15 18.03
C PRO A 108 8.04 -1.27 18.09
N SER A 109 8.73 -1.26 16.95
CA SER A 109 10.18 -1.20 16.87
C SER A 109 10.62 -0.35 15.67
N SER A 110 11.63 0.49 15.87
CA SER A 110 12.26 1.26 14.79
C SER A 110 12.94 0.37 13.74
N ARG A 111 13.15 -0.94 13.99
CA ARG A 111 13.93 -1.80 13.08
C ARG A 111 13.20 -2.20 11.78
N TYR A 112 11.88 -2.06 11.71
CA TYR A 112 11.11 -2.47 10.54
C TYR A 112 11.05 -1.36 9.47
N PRO A 113 11.05 -1.72 8.17
CA PRO A 113 10.83 -0.75 7.10
C PRO A 113 9.42 -0.15 7.19
N THR A 114 9.30 1.16 6.94
CA THR A 114 8.01 1.84 6.86
C THR A 114 7.24 1.34 5.65
N ALA A 115 5.91 1.33 5.74
CA ALA A 115 5.08 0.85 4.64
C ALA A 115 5.28 1.72 3.38
N GLU A 116 5.39 3.04 3.55
CA GLU A 116 5.62 4.00 2.46
C GLU A 116 6.99 3.80 1.77
N MET A 117 8.01 3.34 2.51
CA MET A 117 9.29 2.95 1.90
C MET A 117 9.11 1.73 1.00
N VAL A 118 8.40 0.70 1.48
CA VAL A 118 8.10 -0.51 0.67
C VAL A 118 7.27 -0.15 -0.56
N GLU A 119 6.23 0.68 -0.41
CA GLU A 119 5.42 1.16 -1.53
C GLU A 119 6.24 1.94 -2.54
N SER A 120 7.11 2.85 -2.07
CA SER A 120 7.99 3.61 -2.94
C SER A 120 8.97 2.72 -3.68
N THR A 121 9.54 1.71 -3.03
CA THR A 121 10.44 0.73 -3.66
C THR A 121 9.72 -0.11 -4.71
N VAL A 122 8.57 -0.69 -4.38
CA VAL A 122 7.81 -1.54 -5.31
C VAL A 122 7.41 -0.75 -6.56
N ILE A 123 6.90 0.45 -6.36
CA ILE A 123 6.42 1.27 -7.46
C ILE A 123 7.60 1.83 -8.28
N PHE A 124 8.72 2.17 -7.65
CA PHE A 124 9.96 2.51 -8.36
C PHE A 124 10.45 1.35 -9.24
N LEU A 125 10.57 0.14 -8.69
CA LEU A 125 11.05 -1.03 -9.44
C LEU A 125 10.13 -1.34 -10.62
N TYR A 126 8.82 -1.32 -10.40
CA TYR A 126 7.84 -1.51 -11.46
C TYR A 126 7.95 -0.42 -12.53
N GLY A 127 7.96 0.86 -12.14
CA GLY A 127 8.07 2.00 -13.05
C GLY A 127 9.36 1.96 -13.88
N ALA A 128 10.48 1.64 -13.24
CA ALA A 128 11.75 1.43 -13.92
C ALA A 128 11.63 0.36 -15.00
N THR A 129 11.11 -0.84 -14.67
CA THR A 129 10.93 -1.88 -15.70
C THR A 129 9.93 -1.49 -16.80
N ASN A 130 8.88 -0.77 -16.45
CA ASN A 130 7.79 -0.40 -17.35
C ASN A 130 8.22 0.59 -18.45
N THR A 131 9.27 1.38 -18.22
CA THR A 131 9.91 2.24 -19.24
C THR A 131 10.32 1.44 -20.49
N TRP A 132 10.76 0.19 -20.31
CA TRP A 132 11.16 -0.68 -21.42
C TRP A 132 10.02 -1.57 -21.94
N MET A 133 9.04 -1.90 -21.09
CA MET A 133 7.94 -2.79 -21.46
C MET A 133 7.06 -2.24 -22.58
N GLU A 134 6.92 -0.92 -22.68
CA GLU A 134 6.13 -0.27 -23.74
C GLU A 134 6.69 -0.57 -25.15
N ARG A 135 7.98 -0.90 -25.26
CA ARG A 135 8.68 -1.17 -26.53
C ARG A 135 8.84 -2.66 -26.85
N PHE A 136 8.25 -3.57 -26.09
CA PHE A 136 8.38 -5.02 -26.32
C PHE A 136 7.79 -5.50 -27.66
N GLY A 137 6.98 -4.69 -28.34
CA GLY A 137 6.44 -4.97 -29.67
C GLY A 137 7.10 -4.22 -30.82
N ALA A 138 8.09 -3.36 -30.56
CA ALA A 138 8.72 -2.50 -31.57
C ALA A 138 10.07 -3.06 -32.02
N ASN A 139 10.38 -2.93 -33.30
CA ASN A 139 11.67 -3.35 -33.85
C ASN A 139 12.78 -2.34 -33.50
N PRO A 140 14.05 -2.78 -33.46
CA PRO A 140 15.18 -1.86 -33.34
C PRO A 140 15.16 -0.82 -34.47
N GLY A 141 15.08 0.46 -34.11
CA GLY A 141 15.04 1.58 -35.07
C GLY A 141 13.65 2.13 -35.40
N ASP A 142 12.56 1.49 -34.95
CA ASP A 142 11.21 2.01 -35.19
C ASP A 142 11.01 3.37 -34.50
N PRO A 143 10.40 4.35 -35.19
CA PRO A 143 10.14 5.67 -34.60
C PRO A 143 9.20 5.56 -33.40
N PHE A 144 9.34 6.49 -32.45
CA PHE A 144 8.45 6.56 -31.30
C PHE A 144 7.09 7.14 -31.72
N THR A 145 6.03 6.38 -31.48
CA THR A 145 4.66 6.85 -31.60
C THR A 145 4.30 7.79 -30.44
N THR A 146 3.30 8.65 -30.63
CA THR A 146 2.82 9.55 -29.57
C THR A 146 2.37 8.78 -28.32
N LYS A 147 1.75 7.60 -28.50
CA LYS A 147 1.32 6.73 -27.40
C LYS A 147 2.51 6.22 -26.59
N GLU A 148 3.56 5.74 -27.26
CA GLU A 148 4.77 5.26 -26.58
C GLU A 148 5.44 6.39 -25.81
N ILE A 149 5.53 7.60 -26.38
CA ILE A 149 6.11 8.77 -25.68
C ILE A 149 5.30 9.10 -24.42
N GLN A 150 3.96 9.11 -24.51
CA GLN A 150 3.08 9.36 -23.37
C GLN A 150 3.26 8.31 -22.27
N HIS A 151 3.28 7.02 -22.63
CA HIS A 151 3.41 5.92 -21.68
C HIS A 151 4.81 5.84 -21.05
N ILE A 152 5.87 6.03 -21.84
CA ILE A 152 7.26 6.09 -21.36
C ILE A 152 7.45 7.32 -20.46
N GLY A 153 6.92 8.49 -20.82
CA GLY A 153 7.01 9.70 -20.01
C GLY A 153 6.39 9.54 -18.62
N ILE A 154 5.22 8.88 -18.56
CA ILE A 154 4.61 8.51 -17.28
C ILE A 154 5.51 7.53 -16.51
N ALA A 155 6.10 6.53 -17.15
CA ALA A 155 7.00 5.57 -16.49
C ALA A 155 8.27 6.23 -15.93
N VAL A 156 8.85 7.22 -16.62
CA VAL A 156 10.03 7.98 -16.16
C VAL A 156 9.71 8.82 -14.91
N MET A 157 8.47 9.31 -14.76
CA MET A 157 8.04 10.01 -13.54
C MET A 157 8.15 9.11 -12.28
N PHE A 158 8.18 7.79 -12.42
CA PHE A 158 8.37 6.87 -11.29
C PHE A 158 9.79 6.98 -10.69
N LEU A 159 10.74 7.63 -11.37
CA LEU A 159 12.04 7.99 -10.80
C LEU A 159 11.91 8.99 -9.64
N VAL A 160 10.84 9.80 -9.58
CA VAL A 160 10.54 10.68 -8.43
C VAL A 160 10.40 9.88 -7.14
N ARG A 161 10.11 8.57 -7.22
CA ARG A 161 10.06 7.69 -6.04
C ARG A 161 11.42 7.38 -5.43
N LEU A 162 12.52 7.59 -6.16
CA LEU A 162 13.85 7.61 -5.57
C LEU A 162 13.96 8.71 -4.51
N VAL A 163 13.35 9.88 -4.77
CA VAL A 163 13.28 10.99 -3.81
C VAL A 163 12.46 10.57 -2.59
N GLY A 164 11.32 9.90 -2.80
CA GLY A 164 10.53 9.34 -1.70
C GLY A 164 11.30 8.34 -0.82
N MET A 165 12.06 7.42 -1.45
CA MET A 165 12.93 6.51 -0.70
C MET A 165 14.09 7.24 -0.01
N ALA A 166 14.63 8.29 -0.63
CA ALA A 166 15.70 9.09 -0.06
C ALA A 166 15.25 9.81 1.22
N ILE A 167 14.06 10.40 1.22
CA ILE A 167 13.49 11.08 2.41
C ILE A 167 13.14 10.07 3.50
N GLU A 168 12.66 8.88 3.15
CA GLU A 168 12.36 7.81 4.11
C GLU A 168 13.62 7.12 4.67
N SER A 169 14.77 7.23 3.99
CA SER A 169 16.02 6.61 4.43
C SER A 169 16.55 7.26 5.71
N LYS A 170 16.80 6.44 6.73
CA LYS A 170 17.36 6.90 8.02
C LYS A 170 18.78 7.46 7.87
N THR A 171 19.55 6.89 6.95
CA THR A 171 20.92 7.32 6.67
C THR A 171 20.93 8.71 6.08
N ILE A 172 20.09 8.95 5.08
CA ILE A 172 19.96 10.26 4.42
C ILE A 172 19.36 11.27 5.39
N ARG A 173 18.33 10.90 6.17
CA ARG A 173 17.80 11.77 7.23
C ARG A 173 18.87 12.17 8.26
N LYS A 174 19.74 11.24 8.66
CA LYS A 174 20.88 11.57 9.53
C LYS A 174 21.88 12.52 8.87
N TRP A 175 22.18 12.33 7.59
CA TRP A 175 23.07 13.22 6.85
C TRP A 175 22.47 14.62 6.72
N LEU A 176 21.17 14.73 6.45
CA LEU A 176 20.46 16.01 6.37
C LEU A 176 20.34 16.68 7.74
N ALA A 177 20.06 15.92 8.79
CA ALA A 177 20.02 16.43 10.16
C ALA A 177 21.39 16.95 10.62
N ALA A 178 22.49 16.32 10.17
CA ALA A 178 23.85 16.78 10.46
C ALA A 178 24.18 18.14 9.83
N LEU A 179 23.44 18.58 8.79
CA LEU A 179 23.59 19.94 8.24
C LEU A 179 22.98 21.02 9.14
N ALA A 180 22.07 20.65 10.05
CA ALA A 180 21.33 21.59 10.88
C ALA A 180 21.84 21.66 12.33
N VAL A 181 22.73 20.74 12.74
CA VAL A 181 23.24 20.65 14.11
C VAL A 181 24.67 21.15 14.14
N ASP A 182 24.87 22.39 14.59
CA ASP A 182 26.19 23.03 14.66
C ASP A 182 26.87 22.91 16.03
N THR A 183 26.28 22.23 17.03
CA THR A 183 26.90 22.14 18.36
C THR A 183 26.29 21.06 19.27
N SER A 184 27.03 20.74 20.33
CA SER A 184 26.88 19.68 21.33
C SER A 184 25.66 19.78 22.26
N GLU A 185 24.48 20.09 21.74
CA GLU A 185 23.21 20.02 22.49
C GLU A 185 22.36 18.84 22.01
N SER A 186 21.79 18.09 22.96
CA SER A 186 20.89 16.97 22.66
C SER A 186 19.53 17.51 22.19
N VAL A 187 19.37 17.68 20.89
CA VAL A 187 18.09 18.08 20.27
C VAL A 187 17.16 16.87 20.19
N SER A 188 15.94 17.02 20.74
CA SER A 188 14.88 16.01 20.64
C SER A 188 14.32 15.92 19.21
N GLU A 189 14.13 14.70 18.69
CA GLU A 189 13.50 14.51 17.38
C GLU A 189 12.04 14.99 17.38
N PRO A 190 11.55 15.62 16.29
CA PRO A 190 10.14 16.00 16.16
C PRO A 190 9.20 14.78 16.28
N GLU A 191 8.04 14.95 16.91
CA GLU A 191 7.05 13.87 17.08
C GLU A 191 6.62 13.24 15.74
N ASN A 192 6.63 14.02 14.66
CA ASN A 192 6.30 13.59 13.31
C ASN A 192 7.31 12.60 12.71
N TYR A 193 8.48 12.39 13.32
CA TYR A 193 9.46 11.40 12.85
C TYR A 193 9.09 9.97 13.27
N THR A 194 8.11 9.82 14.16
CA THR A 194 7.60 8.52 14.61
C THR A 194 6.82 7.77 13.52
N SER A 195 6.33 8.48 12.51
CA SER A 195 5.53 7.95 11.40
C SER A 195 6.06 8.46 10.06
N SER A 196 5.75 7.75 8.98
CA SER A 196 6.10 8.16 7.62
C SER A 196 4.91 8.88 6.97
N PHE A 197 5.18 10.02 6.34
CA PHE A 197 4.21 10.87 5.65
C PHE A 197 4.65 11.17 4.22
N ASN A 198 5.19 10.18 3.53
CA ASN A 198 5.72 10.35 2.19
C ASN A 198 4.57 10.57 1.17
N PRO A 199 4.45 11.75 0.52
CA PRO A 199 3.36 12.04 -0.39
C PRO A 199 3.63 11.55 -1.82
N PHE A 200 4.88 11.19 -2.16
CA PHE A 200 5.27 10.81 -3.52
C PHE A 200 4.49 9.59 -4.03
N PRO A 201 4.11 8.61 -3.18
CA PRO A 201 3.23 7.56 -3.60
C PRO A 201 1.87 7.97 -4.12
N ALA A 202 1.20 8.87 -3.40
CA ALA A 202 -0.07 9.44 -3.81
C ALA A 202 0.10 10.28 -5.08
N LEU A 203 1.13 11.11 -5.13
CA LEU A 203 1.40 12.00 -6.26
C LEU A 203 1.55 11.25 -7.59
N VAL A 204 2.40 10.23 -7.63
CA VAL A 204 2.66 9.46 -8.87
C VAL A 204 1.39 8.76 -9.36
N ILE A 205 0.58 8.22 -8.45
CA ILE A 205 -0.69 7.56 -8.82
C ILE A 205 -1.71 8.58 -9.30
N GLY A 206 -1.81 9.74 -8.61
CA GLY A 206 -2.73 10.81 -8.98
C GLY A 206 -2.42 11.42 -10.34
N VAL A 207 -1.13 11.72 -10.61
CA VAL A 207 -0.70 12.25 -11.92
C VAL A 207 -0.88 11.22 -13.02
N THR A 208 -0.61 9.93 -12.73
CA THR A 208 -0.92 8.85 -13.68
C THR A 208 -2.41 8.84 -14.00
N GLY A 209 -3.28 8.92 -12.99
CA GLY A 209 -4.72 8.98 -13.17
C GLY A 209 -5.17 10.19 -14.00
N SER A 210 -4.67 11.39 -13.69
CA SER A 210 -5.06 12.61 -14.38
C SER A 210 -4.62 12.64 -15.86
N VAL A 211 -3.39 12.22 -16.16
CA VAL A 211 -2.89 12.20 -17.53
C VAL A 211 -3.61 11.13 -18.35
N MET A 212 -3.89 9.97 -17.74
CA MET A 212 -4.58 8.89 -18.44
C MET A 212 -6.07 9.15 -18.63
N ALA A 213 -6.70 9.98 -17.78
CA ALA A 213 -8.05 10.46 -18.01
C ALA A 213 -8.18 11.34 -19.27
N ALA A 214 -7.08 11.95 -19.72
CA ALA A 214 -6.98 12.70 -20.97
C ALA A 214 -6.38 11.89 -22.12
N HIS A 215 -6.15 10.58 -21.94
CA HIS A 215 -5.54 9.73 -22.96
C HIS A 215 -6.49 9.52 -24.14
N PHE A 216 -6.00 9.80 -25.35
CA PHE A 216 -6.75 9.59 -26.57
C PHE A 216 -6.96 8.09 -26.83
N GLN A 217 -8.18 7.74 -27.24
CA GLN A 217 -8.55 6.41 -27.73
C GLN A 217 -9.34 6.53 -29.03
N THR A 218 -9.37 5.46 -29.81
CA THR A 218 -10.06 5.42 -31.11
C THR A 218 -11.57 5.51 -30.98
N TYR A 219 -12.15 4.91 -29.93
CA TYR A 219 -13.58 4.90 -29.68
C TYR A 219 -13.97 5.78 -28.50
N LEU A 220 -15.10 6.50 -28.61
CA LEU A 220 -15.61 7.38 -27.55
C LEU A 220 -15.77 6.63 -26.22
N PHE A 221 -16.33 5.42 -26.25
CA PHE A 221 -16.49 4.58 -25.07
C PHE A 221 -15.14 4.27 -24.39
N GLN A 222 -14.08 4.03 -25.18
CA GLN A 222 -12.74 3.79 -24.65
C GLN A 222 -12.15 5.05 -23.99
N VAL A 223 -12.40 6.24 -24.52
CA VAL A 223 -12.02 7.51 -23.87
C VAL A 223 -12.77 7.66 -22.54
N GLN A 224 -14.07 7.39 -22.51
CA GLN A 224 -14.90 7.52 -21.30
C GLN A 224 -14.48 6.57 -20.19
N ILE A 225 -14.16 5.31 -20.50
CA ILE A 225 -13.70 4.36 -19.50
C ILE A 225 -12.29 4.69 -18.98
N HIS A 226 -11.43 5.31 -19.82
CA HIS A 226 -10.14 5.84 -19.39
C HIS A 226 -10.28 7.02 -18.43
N ALA A 227 -11.20 7.94 -18.74
CA ALA A 227 -11.56 9.02 -17.83
C ALA A 227 -12.12 8.50 -16.50
N LEU A 228 -12.96 7.45 -16.53
CA LEU A 228 -13.52 6.83 -15.32
C LEU A 228 -12.41 6.33 -14.39
N TRP A 229 -11.54 5.42 -14.85
CA TRP A 229 -10.51 4.86 -13.97
C TRP A 229 -9.45 5.90 -13.60
N GLY A 230 -9.11 6.82 -14.50
CA GLY A 230 -8.16 7.91 -14.23
C GLY A 230 -8.64 8.82 -13.11
N ASN A 231 -9.92 9.21 -13.12
CA ASN A 231 -10.53 10.03 -12.08
C ASN A 231 -10.61 9.30 -10.73
N LEU A 232 -10.86 7.99 -10.72
CA LEU A 232 -10.84 7.19 -9.48
C LEU A 232 -9.42 7.14 -8.86
N LEU A 233 -8.37 6.99 -9.67
CA LEU A 233 -6.98 7.05 -9.18
C LEU A 233 -6.60 8.45 -8.65
N LEU A 234 -7.08 9.52 -9.31
CA LEU A 234 -6.91 10.88 -8.82
C LEU A 234 -7.61 11.10 -7.47
N ALA A 235 -8.84 10.60 -7.31
CA ALA A 235 -9.58 10.67 -6.05
C ALA A 235 -8.84 9.95 -4.91
N PHE A 236 -8.25 8.78 -5.18
CA PHE A 236 -7.37 8.10 -4.22
C PHE A 236 -6.20 8.99 -3.78
N ALA A 237 -5.50 9.62 -4.74
CA ALA A 237 -4.33 10.45 -4.43
C ALA A 237 -4.70 11.63 -3.51
N ILE A 238 -5.83 12.29 -3.78
CA ILE A 238 -6.34 13.39 -2.95
C ILE A 238 -6.64 12.88 -1.53
N LEU A 239 -7.37 11.76 -1.40
CA LEU A 239 -7.73 11.18 -0.10
C LEU A 239 -6.51 10.67 0.68
N ARG A 240 -5.49 10.15 0.00
CA ARG A 240 -4.24 9.74 0.64
C ARG A 240 -3.46 10.95 1.15
N CYS A 241 -3.39 12.04 0.38
CA CYS A 241 -2.82 13.30 0.85
C CYS A 241 -3.56 13.86 2.09
N LEU A 242 -4.90 13.80 2.10
CA LEU A 242 -5.69 14.18 3.28
C LEU A 242 -5.41 13.27 4.48
N THR A 243 -5.21 11.97 4.25
CA THR A 243 -4.80 11.02 5.30
C THR A 243 -3.47 11.42 5.93
N TYR A 244 -2.46 11.73 5.11
CA TYR A 244 -1.18 12.23 5.64
C TYR A 244 -1.34 13.55 6.37
N PHE A 245 -2.15 14.49 5.86
CA PHE A 245 -2.41 15.76 6.52
C PHE A 245 -3.03 15.58 7.91
N PHE A 246 -4.08 14.78 8.04
CA PHE A 246 -4.71 14.54 9.35
C PHE A 246 -3.79 13.81 10.33
N LEU A 247 -3.02 12.83 9.85
CA LEU A 247 -2.05 12.12 10.71
C LEU A 247 -0.83 12.97 11.05
N TRP A 248 -0.49 13.96 10.23
CA TRP A 248 0.55 14.93 10.54
C TRP A 248 0.10 15.93 11.62
N VAL A 249 -1.18 16.34 11.60
CA VAL A 249 -1.78 17.18 12.65
C VAL A 249 -1.94 16.41 13.96
N ALA A 250 -2.33 15.13 13.89
CA ALA A 250 -2.57 14.27 15.04
C ALA A 250 -1.86 12.90 14.89
N PRO A 251 -0.55 12.82 15.21
CA PRO A 251 0.23 11.60 15.00
C PRO A 251 -0.22 10.44 15.88
N PRO A 252 -0.10 9.19 15.41
CA PRO A 252 -0.54 8.01 16.15
C PRO A 252 0.32 7.78 17.39
N ARG A 253 -0.33 7.77 18.56
CA ARG A 253 0.35 7.53 19.86
C ARG A 253 0.36 6.06 20.28
N SER A 254 -0.59 5.28 19.79
CA SER A 254 -0.80 3.88 20.17
C SER A 254 -0.27 2.92 19.10
N THR A 255 0.03 1.69 19.52
CA THR A 255 0.30 0.55 18.64
C THR A 255 -0.96 -0.04 18.03
N LEU A 256 -2.15 0.41 18.44
CA LEU A 256 -3.43 0.07 17.83
C LEU A 256 -3.64 0.82 16.50
N PRO A 257 -4.37 0.23 15.53
CA PRO A 257 -4.67 0.90 14.26
C PRO A 257 -5.48 2.19 14.45
N SER A 258 -5.03 3.31 13.86
CA SER A 258 -5.71 4.60 13.99
C SER A 258 -6.95 4.77 13.10
N ARG A 259 -7.12 3.91 12.08
CA ARG A 259 -8.30 3.89 11.18
C ARG A 259 -8.73 5.26 10.64
N PRO A 260 -7.84 5.98 9.91
CA PRO A 260 -8.22 7.27 9.31
C PRO A 260 -9.36 7.09 8.28
N PRO A 261 -10.49 7.81 8.38
CA PRO A 261 -11.64 7.62 7.49
C PRO A 261 -11.33 7.86 6.01
N THR A 262 -10.47 8.84 5.73
CA THR A 262 -10.02 9.16 4.36
C THR A 262 -9.28 8.01 3.70
N GLU A 263 -8.61 7.16 4.48
CA GLU A 263 -7.91 5.99 3.94
C GLU A 263 -8.87 4.89 3.52
N ALA A 264 -9.98 4.69 4.23
CA ALA A 264 -11.00 3.71 3.84
C ALA A 264 -11.59 4.08 2.47
N LEU A 265 -11.93 5.37 2.28
CA LEU A 265 -12.40 5.89 1.01
C LEU A 265 -11.32 5.82 -0.07
N GLY A 266 -10.09 6.25 0.25
CA GLY A 266 -8.97 6.20 -0.69
C GLY A 266 -8.72 4.79 -1.21
N SER A 267 -8.67 3.82 -0.29
CA SER A 267 -8.50 2.40 -0.63
C SER A 267 -9.60 1.91 -1.57
N PHE A 268 -10.85 2.35 -1.36
CA PHE A 268 -11.97 1.99 -2.22
C PHE A 268 -11.80 2.55 -3.64
N PHE A 269 -11.47 3.84 -3.77
CA PHE A 269 -11.25 4.47 -5.07
C PHE A 269 -10.07 3.85 -5.82
N LEU A 270 -8.99 3.50 -5.12
CA LEU A 270 -7.84 2.82 -5.70
C LEU A 270 -8.19 1.42 -6.23
N ALA A 271 -8.92 0.62 -5.44
CA ALA A 271 -9.37 -0.70 -5.86
C ALA A 271 -10.34 -0.58 -7.06
N CYS A 272 -11.38 0.25 -6.93
CA CYS A 272 -12.38 0.45 -7.99
C CYS A 272 -11.75 1.00 -9.28
N GLY A 273 -10.76 1.89 -9.17
CA GLY A 273 -9.96 2.39 -10.29
C GLY A 273 -9.14 1.29 -10.95
N GLY A 274 -8.45 0.46 -10.16
CA GLY A 274 -7.70 -0.69 -10.67
C GLY A 274 -8.57 -1.71 -11.41
N LEU A 275 -9.76 -2.00 -10.88
CA LEU A 275 -10.71 -2.91 -11.54
C LEU A 275 -11.30 -2.30 -12.83
N SER A 276 -11.65 -1.02 -12.80
CA SER A 276 -12.11 -0.29 -14.00
C SER A 276 -11.02 -0.25 -15.08
N PHE A 277 -9.74 -0.16 -14.69
CA PHE A 277 -8.61 -0.26 -15.61
C PHE A 277 -8.49 -1.68 -16.21
N ILE A 278 -8.74 -2.75 -15.45
CA ILE A 278 -8.83 -4.10 -16.03
C ILE A 278 -9.95 -4.19 -17.07
N PHE A 279 -11.11 -3.57 -16.79
CA PHE A 279 -12.25 -3.56 -17.71
C PHE A 279 -12.03 -2.73 -18.97
N SER A 280 -11.09 -1.78 -18.97
CA SER A 280 -10.79 -0.95 -20.15
C SER A 280 -9.90 -1.64 -21.19
N THR A 281 -9.68 -2.95 -21.08
CA THR A 281 -9.00 -3.72 -22.12
C THR A 281 -9.71 -3.57 -23.46
N GLU A 282 -8.93 -3.41 -24.53
CA GLU A 282 -9.45 -3.12 -25.87
C GLU A 282 -10.47 -4.16 -26.33
N GLU A 283 -10.20 -5.45 -26.13
CA GLU A 283 -11.13 -6.52 -26.52
C GLU A 283 -12.42 -6.54 -25.71
N VAL A 284 -12.38 -6.23 -24.40
CA VAL A 284 -13.59 -6.13 -23.56
C VAL A 284 -14.44 -4.95 -24.03
N THR A 285 -13.81 -3.81 -24.30
CA THR A 285 -14.53 -2.62 -24.78
C THR A 285 -15.11 -2.82 -26.18
N ILE A 286 -14.38 -3.46 -27.10
CA ILE A 286 -14.89 -3.82 -28.43
C ILE A 286 -16.06 -4.81 -28.33
N MET A 287 -15.96 -5.81 -27.46
CA MET A 287 -17.06 -6.76 -27.25
C MET A 287 -18.30 -6.06 -26.68
N ALA A 288 -18.13 -5.14 -25.73
CA ALA A 288 -19.23 -4.36 -25.17
C ALA A 288 -19.93 -3.52 -26.26
N MET A 289 -19.17 -2.80 -27.09
CA MET A 289 -19.68 -2.03 -28.22
C MET A 289 -20.41 -2.93 -29.23
N ARG A 290 -19.83 -4.08 -29.61
CA ARG A 290 -20.47 -5.04 -30.53
C ARG A 290 -21.77 -5.64 -30.00
N ARG A 291 -21.94 -5.69 -28.68
CA ARG A 291 -23.15 -6.18 -28.01
C ARG A 291 -24.16 -5.07 -27.70
N GLY A 292 -23.86 -3.81 -28.04
CA GLY A 292 -24.68 -2.65 -27.68
C GLY A 292 -24.77 -2.43 -26.16
N ARG A 293 -23.70 -2.75 -25.43
CA ARG A 293 -23.59 -2.62 -23.97
C ARG A 293 -22.41 -1.76 -23.55
N ASP A 294 -22.06 -0.76 -24.35
CA ASP A 294 -21.01 0.23 -24.12
C ASP A 294 -21.46 1.39 -23.21
N ASP A 295 -22.33 1.10 -22.24
CA ASP A 295 -22.77 2.08 -21.25
C ASP A 295 -21.72 2.22 -20.13
N ILE A 296 -21.19 3.42 -19.97
CA ILE A 296 -20.19 3.74 -18.94
C ILE A 296 -20.73 3.52 -17.51
N MET A 297 -22.03 3.78 -17.29
CA MET A 297 -22.65 3.60 -15.97
C MET A 297 -22.66 2.12 -15.59
N MET A 298 -23.00 1.23 -16.53
CA MET A 298 -22.94 -0.22 -16.32
C MET A 298 -21.54 -0.68 -15.86
N PHE A 299 -20.48 -0.22 -16.51
CA PHE A 299 -19.10 -0.56 -16.12
C PHE A 299 -18.72 0.02 -14.75
N ALA A 300 -19.08 1.27 -14.47
CA ALA A 300 -18.84 1.91 -13.19
C ALA A 300 -19.54 1.17 -12.03
N VAL A 301 -20.83 0.87 -12.18
CA VAL A 301 -21.61 0.16 -11.15
C VAL A 301 -21.09 -1.26 -10.95
N THR A 302 -20.69 -1.96 -12.02
CA THR A 302 -20.09 -3.29 -11.92
C THR A 302 -18.77 -3.26 -11.14
N ALA A 303 -17.90 -2.29 -11.44
CA ALA A 303 -16.64 -2.12 -10.72
C ALA A 303 -16.88 -1.79 -9.23
N VAL A 304 -17.82 -0.88 -8.94
CA VAL A 304 -18.22 -0.52 -7.57
C VAL A 304 -18.77 -1.74 -6.82
N ALA A 305 -19.69 -2.50 -7.42
CA ALA A 305 -20.31 -3.66 -6.79
C ALA A 305 -19.29 -4.74 -6.43
N ILE A 306 -18.38 -5.08 -7.37
CA ILE A 306 -17.32 -6.06 -7.13
C ILE A 306 -16.35 -5.53 -6.05
N THR A 307 -16.03 -4.24 -6.06
CA THR A 307 -15.18 -3.62 -5.03
C THR A 307 -15.83 -3.71 -3.65
N CYS A 308 -17.13 -3.40 -3.52
CA CYS A 308 -17.87 -3.54 -2.28
C CYS A 308 -17.84 -4.98 -1.74
N LEU A 309 -18.09 -5.97 -2.60
CA LEU A 309 -18.01 -7.38 -2.23
C LEU A 309 -16.60 -7.78 -1.77
N ALA A 310 -15.56 -7.32 -2.48
CA ALA A 310 -14.17 -7.57 -2.12
C ALA A 310 -13.79 -6.92 -0.77
N PHE A 311 -14.35 -5.75 -0.45
CA PHE A 311 -14.16 -5.09 0.84
C PHE A 311 -14.85 -5.86 1.97
N CYS A 312 -16.10 -6.31 1.77
CA CYS A 312 -16.79 -7.19 2.72
C CYS A 312 -16.01 -8.48 2.97
N TRP A 313 -15.50 -9.10 1.90
CA TRP A 313 -14.63 -10.29 2.01
C TRP A 313 -13.35 -9.99 2.80
N THR A 314 -12.69 -8.86 2.52
CA THR A 314 -11.48 -8.44 3.24
C THR A 314 -11.74 -8.23 4.73
N ILE A 315 -12.87 -7.62 5.08
CA ILE A 315 -13.32 -7.54 6.49
C ILE A 315 -13.47 -8.93 7.08
N GLY A 316 -14.17 -9.84 6.39
CA GLY A 316 -14.36 -11.21 6.84
C GLY A 316 -13.04 -11.92 7.15
N VAL A 317 -12.06 -11.84 6.24
CA VAL A 317 -10.74 -12.47 6.39
C VAL A 317 -9.96 -11.86 7.55
N VAL A 318 -9.89 -10.53 7.65
CA VAL A 318 -9.13 -9.85 8.73
C VAL A 318 -9.81 -10.04 10.09
N ALA A 319 -11.15 -9.98 10.14
CA ALA A 319 -11.93 -10.21 11.35
C ALA A 319 -11.78 -11.66 11.83
N PHE A 320 -11.82 -12.64 10.93
CA PHE A 320 -11.59 -14.04 11.26
C PHE A 320 -10.19 -14.26 11.85
N ASN A 321 -9.15 -13.67 11.23
CA ASN A 321 -7.79 -13.71 11.78
C ASN A 321 -7.71 -13.04 13.18
N GLY A 322 -8.37 -11.89 13.35
CA GLY A 322 -8.48 -11.21 14.65
C GLY A 322 -9.15 -12.09 15.71
N TRP A 323 -10.25 -12.75 15.35
CA TRP A 323 -10.98 -13.67 16.22
C TRP A 323 -10.16 -14.91 16.60
N LEU A 324 -9.37 -15.47 15.68
CA LEU A 324 -8.43 -16.55 16.03
C LEU A 324 -7.37 -16.06 17.04
N LYS A 325 -6.83 -14.84 16.85
CA LYS A 325 -5.84 -14.28 17.77
C LYS A 325 -6.40 -14.05 19.19
N THR A 326 -7.69 -13.71 19.35
CA THR A 326 -8.30 -13.56 20.68
C THR A 326 -8.47 -14.89 21.42
N ARG A 327 -8.51 -16.01 20.69
CA ARG A 327 -8.54 -17.36 21.29
C ARG A 327 -7.15 -17.84 21.73
N THR A 328 -6.09 -17.41 21.04
CA THR A 328 -4.72 -17.87 21.30
C THR A 328 -3.96 -17.00 22.32
N LYS A 329 -4.26 -15.69 22.39
CA LYS A 329 -3.58 -14.75 23.29
C LYS A 329 -4.44 -14.43 24.52
N ARG A 330 -3.80 -14.31 25.69
CA ARG A 330 -4.45 -13.84 26.92
C ARG A 330 -5.06 -12.45 26.68
N ALA A 331 -6.28 -12.20 27.17
CA ALA A 331 -6.95 -10.92 26.99
C ALA A 331 -6.07 -9.77 27.52
N VAL A 332 -5.71 -8.84 26.62
CA VAL A 332 -5.00 -7.62 27.01
C VAL A 332 -6.06 -6.62 27.46
N PRO A 333 -6.04 -6.13 28.72
CA PRO A 333 -6.95 -5.08 29.13
C PRO A 333 -6.63 -3.81 28.33
N TYR A 334 -7.64 -3.30 27.62
CA TYR A 334 -7.55 -2.00 26.95
C TYR A 334 -8.11 -0.95 27.90
N HIS A 335 -7.32 0.08 28.20
CA HIS A 335 -7.83 1.27 28.88
C HIS A 335 -8.38 2.23 27.84
N ASN A 336 -9.60 2.72 28.07
CA ASN A 336 -10.17 3.79 27.28
C ASN A 336 -9.32 5.05 27.49
N SER A 337 -9.02 5.76 26.41
CA SER A 337 -8.23 6.99 26.43
C SER A 337 -9.02 8.21 26.95
N ALA A 338 -10.14 7.98 27.66
CA ALA A 338 -11.06 9.01 28.13
C ALA A 338 -11.00 9.13 29.65
#